data_AF-A0A7X7JW71-F1
#
_entry.id   AF-A0A7X7JW71-F1
#
_cell.length_a   1.000
_cell.length_b   1.000
_cell.length_c   1.000
_cell.angle_alpha   90.00
_cell.angle_beta   90.00
_cell.angle_gamma   90.00
#
_symmetry.space_group_name_H-M   'P 1'
#
loop_
_entity.id
_entity.type
_entity.pdbx_description
1 polymer ?
#
loop_
_entity_poly.entity_id
_entity_poly.type
_entity_poly.pdbx_seq_one_letter_code
_entity_poly.pdbx_strand_id
1 'polypeptide(L)'
;HVVLEDRSTNTEENLEFSKAVLRARDVDGRVAVTTNNFHAFRAALLMRRAGVPGYCLGAPTARYYWPSATVREFMAILRDHLVLNVVVSALLCLPLVAFAVSRLFG
;
A
#
# COMPACT_ATOMS: atom_id res chain seq x y z
N HIS A 1 14.00 -25.88 10.34
CA HIS A 1 13.00 -26.67 9.57
C HIS A 1 12.37 -25.79 8.52
N VAL A 2 12.02 -26.36 7.36
CA VAL A 2 11.25 -25.70 6.30
C VAL A 2 9.86 -26.33 6.27
N VAL A 3 8.83 -25.51 6.06
CA VAL A 3 7.43 -25.94 6.00
C VAL A 3 6.84 -25.42 4.71
N LEU A 4 6.18 -26.30 3.97
CA LEU A 4 5.49 -25.94 2.74
C LEU A 4 4.01 -25.68 3.04
N GLU A 5 3.50 -24.56 2.53
CA GLU A 5 2.08 -24.23 2.42
C GLU A 5 1.79 -24.17 0.91
N ASP A 6 0.93 -25.05 0.40
CA ASP A 6 0.70 -25.27 -1.03
C ASP A 6 -0.77 -25.10 -1.46
N ARG A 7 -1.62 -24.59 -0.59
CA ARG A 7 -3.06 -24.46 -0.82
C ARG A 7 -3.48 -23.06 -1.25
N SER A 8 -2.66 -22.04 -0.97
CA SER A 8 -3.00 -20.66 -1.31
C SER A 8 -2.97 -20.41 -2.83
N THR A 9 -3.99 -19.72 -3.32
CA THR A 9 -4.14 -19.30 -4.72
C THR A 9 -3.86 -17.81 -4.91
N ASN A 10 -3.82 -17.06 -3.82
CA ASN A 10 -3.58 -15.62 -3.81
C ASN A 10 -2.77 -15.17 -2.58
N THR A 11 -2.39 -13.89 -2.54
CA THR A 11 -1.54 -13.32 -1.48
C THR A 11 -2.23 -13.26 -0.11
N GLU A 12 -3.55 -13.11 -0.09
CA GLU A 12 -4.32 -13.04 1.16
C GLU A 12 -4.41 -14.43 1.81
N GLU A 13 -4.79 -15.44 1.03
CA GLU A 13 -4.75 -16.85 1.44
C GLU A 13 -3.36 -17.27 1.90
N ASN A 14 -2.30 -16.83 1.19
CA ASN A 14 -0.91 -17.09 1.60
C ASN A 14 -0.66 -16.64 3.05
N LEU A 15 -1.10 -15.43 3.40
CA LEU A 15 -0.90 -14.88 4.74
C LEU A 15 -1.76 -15.59 5.79
N GLU A 16 -3.02 -15.87 5.47
CA GLU A 16 -3.93 -16.52 6.39
C GLU A 16 -3.51 -17.98 6.67
N PHE A 17 -3.17 -18.72 5.62
CA PHE A 17 -2.74 -20.12 5.75
C PHE A 17 -1.38 -20.21 6.41
N SER A 18 -0.43 -19.31 6.09
CA SER A 18 0.85 -19.22 6.80
C SER A 18 0.65 -18.90 8.28
N LYS A 19 -0.28 -18.00 8.63
CA LYS A 19 -0.63 -17.71 10.03
C LYS A 19 -1.18 -18.94 10.75
N ALA A 20 -2.02 -19.73 10.09
CA ALA A 20 -2.53 -20.99 10.64
C ALA A 20 -1.40 -22.01 10.86
N VAL A 21 -0.45 -22.12 9.92
CA VAL A 21 0.73 -22.98 10.05
C VAL A 21 1.62 -22.56 11.21
N LEU A 22 1.84 -21.25 11.41
CA LEU A 22 2.61 -20.71 12.53
C LEU A 22 1.94 -21.04 13.88
N ARG A 23 0.63 -20.81 13.99
CA ARG A 23 -0.16 -21.14 15.19
C ARG A 23 -0.14 -22.63 15.52
N ALA A 24 -0.30 -23.49 14.52
CA ALA A 24 -0.25 -24.94 14.70
C ALA A 24 1.11 -25.45 15.21
N ARG A 25 2.16 -24.62 15.11
CA ARG A 25 3.52 -24.91 15.56
C ARG A 25 3.94 -24.12 16.79
N ASP A 26 3.00 -23.43 17.43
CA ASP A 26 3.25 -22.59 18.60
C ASP A 26 4.34 -21.51 18.35
N VAL A 27 4.42 -21.04 17.10
CA VAL A 27 5.33 -19.95 16.72
C VAL A 27 4.59 -18.63 16.86
N ASP A 28 4.93 -17.90 17.92
CA ASP A 28 4.46 -16.55 18.19
C ASP A 28 5.56 -15.50 17.99
N GLY A 29 5.13 -14.26 17.71
CA GLY A 29 6.03 -13.11 17.56
C GLY A 29 5.98 -12.46 16.19
N ARG A 30 6.94 -11.55 15.94
CA ARG A 30 7.01 -10.80 14.69
C ARG A 30 7.57 -11.67 13.57
N VAL A 31 6.89 -11.69 12.42
CA VAL A 31 7.32 -12.44 11.24
C VAL A 31 7.87 -11.54 10.15
N ALA A 32 8.85 -12.05 9.40
CA ALA A 32 9.33 -11.41 8.18
C ALA A 32 8.68 -12.10 6.97
N VAL A 33 7.89 -11.38 6.19
CA VAL A 33 7.30 -11.89 4.95
C VAL A 33 8.14 -11.43 3.77
N THR A 34 8.77 -12.36 3.05
CA THR A 34 9.53 -12.02 1.85
C THR A 34 8.69 -12.22 0.60
N THR A 35 8.68 -11.24 -0.30
CA THR A 35 8.02 -11.35 -1.60
C THR A 35 8.71 -10.43 -2.61
N ASN A 36 8.21 -10.40 -3.82
CA ASN A 36 8.69 -9.51 -4.86
C ASN A 36 8.57 -8.01 -4.46
N ASN A 37 9.55 -7.16 -4.82
CA ASN A 37 9.50 -5.71 -4.62
C ASN A 37 8.19 -5.02 -5.04
N PHE A 38 7.50 -5.47 -6.09
CA PHE A 38 6.21 -4.85 -6.48
C PHE A 38 5.02 -5.33 -5.64
N HIS A 39 5.14 -6.47 -4.94
CA HIS A 39 4.12 -7.00 -4.05
C HIS A 39 4.35 -6.63 -2.58
N ALA A 40 5.56 -6.19 -2.22
CA ALA A 40 5.93 -5.92 -0.83
C ALA A 40 4.99 -4.93 -0.13
N PHE A 41 4.58 -3.86 -0.80
CA PHE A 41 3.63 -2.90 -0.23
C PHE A 41 2.25 -3.51 0.01
N ARG A 42 1.69 -4.21 -1.00
CA ARG A 42 0.41 -4.90 -0.88
C ARG A 42 0.44 -5.97 0.22
N ALA A 43 1.53 -6.73 0.29
CA ALA A 43 1.73 -7.74 1.33
C ALA A 43 1.78 -7.11 2.73
N ALA A 44 2.47 -5.98 2.90
CA ALA A 44 2.47 -5.25 4.17
C ALA A 44 1.07 -4.77 4.58
N LEU A 45 0.27 -4.30 3.61
CA LEU A 45 -1.12 -3.89 3.86
C LEU A 45 -2.00 -5.07 4.30
N LEU A 46 -1.86 -6.21 3.62
CA LEU A 46 -2.59 -7.43 3.94
C LEU A 46 -2.16 -8.00 5.30
N MET A 47 -0.87 -7.97 5.63
CA MET A 47 -0.38 -8.35 6.98
C MET A 47 -1.06 -7.52 8.07
N ARG A 48 -1.18 -6.21 7.86
CA ARG A 48 -1.86 -5.32 8.81
C ARG A 48 -3.35 -5.66 8.95
N ARG A 49 -4.05 -5.94 7.84
CA ARG A 49 -5.47 -6.34 7.85
C ARG A 49 -5.69 -7.69 8.53
N ALA A 50 -4.82 -8.66 8.25
CA ALA A 50 -4.89 -10.01 8.82
C ALA A 50 -4.39 -10.09 10.28
N GLY A 51 -3.93 -8.98 10.86
CA GLY A 51 -3.36 -8.95 12.21
C GLY A 51 -2.14 -9.85 12.35
N VAL A 52 -1.28 -9.89 11.33
CA VAL A 52 0.00 -10.60 11.33
C VAL A 52 1.09 -9.60 11.73
N PRO A 53 1.62 -9.67 12.96
CA PRO A 53 2.65 -8.74 13.41
C PRO A 53 3.97 -9.01 12.69
N GLY A 54 4.61 -7.98 12.13
CA GLY A 54 5.82 -8.20 11.35
C GLY A 54 6.18 -7.09 10.37
N TYR A 55 7.08 -7.42 9.45
CA TYR A 55 7.47 -6.55 8.34
C TYR A 55 7.58 -7.37 7.04
N CYS A 56 7.39 -6.71 5.91
CA CYS A 56 7.55 -7.31 4.59
C CYS A 56 8.88 -6.87 3.98
N LEU A 57 9.65 -7.84 3.47
CA LEU A 57 10.89 -7.62 2.73
C LEU A 57 10.63 -7.81 1.24
N GLY A 58 10.92 -6.79 0.45
CA GLY A 58 10.94 -6.89 -1.00
C GLY A 58 12.25 -7.52 -1.48
N ALA A 59 12.16 -8.60 -2.25
CA ALA A 59 13.26 -9.18 -3.00
C ALA A 59 13.45 -8.42 -4.33
N PRO A 60 14.70 -8.17 -4.77
CA PRO A 60 15.00 -7.42 -5.99
C PRO A 60 14.23 -7.99 -7.18
N THR A 61 13.49 -7.12 -7.86
CA THR A 61 12.74 -7.46 -9.08
C THR A 61 12.91 -6.36 -10.10
N ALA A 62 12.88 -6.71 -11.39
CA ALA A 62 13.08 -5.80 -12.51
C ALA A 62 12.38 -4.43 -12.32
N ARG A 63 13.20 -3.38 -12.23
CA ARG A 63 12.83 -2.00 -11.82
C ARG A 63 11.80 -1.32 -12.71
N TYR A 64 11.49 -1.88 -13.88
CA TYR A 64 10.65 -1.26 -14.91
C TYR A 64 9.15 -1.19 -14.55
N TYR A 65 8.65 -2.03 -13.62
CA TYR A 65 7.22 -2.05 -13.24
C TYR A 65 6.85 -1.23 -12.00
N TRP A 66 7.84 -0.71 -11.27
CA TRP A 66 7.67 0.02 -10.00
C TRP A 66 6.99 1.41 -10.09
N PRO A 67 7.15 2.19 -11.18
CA PRO A 67 6.56 3.53 -11.27
C PRO A 67 5.03 3.50 -11.37
N SER A 68 4.47 2.60 -12.20
CA SER A 68 3.04 2.59 -12.49
C SER A 68 2.19 2.12 -11.31
N ALA A 69 2.70 1.16 -10.52
CA ALA A 69 2.03 0.69 -9.30
C ALA A 69 1.99 1.78 -8.23
N THR A 70 3.11 2.49 -8.01
CA THR A 70 3.19 3.60 -7.06
C THR A 70 2.27 4.75 -7.46
N VAL A 71 2.21 5.10 -8.75
CA VAL A 71 1.28 6.11 -9.27
C VAL A 71 -0.16 5.68 -9.05
N ARG A 72 -0.51 4.42 -9.28
CA ARG A 72 -1.87 3.92 -9.06
C ARG A 72 -2.27 3.98 -7.58
N GLU A 73 -1.38 3.62 -6.67
CA GLU A 73 -1.64 3.70 -5.23
C GLU A 73 -1.81 5.15 -4.77
N PHE A 74 -0.98 6.06 -5.28
CA PHE A 74 -1.12 7.50 -5.04
C PHE A 74 -2.45 8.04 -5.58
N MET A 75 -2.86 7.62 -6.78
CA MET A 75 -4.15 8.01 -7.36
C MET A 75 -5.35 7.42 -6.58
N ALA A 76 -5.21 6.24 -5.99
CA ALA A 76 -6.24 5.66 -5.12
C ALA A 76 -6.41 6.48 -3.84
N ILE A 77 -5.31 6.89 -3.19
CA ILE A 77 -5.35 7.76 -2.01
C ILE A 77 -5.94 9.14 -2.37
N LEU A 78 -5.59 9.69 -3.53
CA LEU A 78 -6.18 10.95 -4.01
C LEU A 78 -7.69 10.85 -4.25
N ARG A 79 -8.15 9.71 -4.76
CA ARG A 79 -9.58 9.43 -4.98
C ARG A 79 -10.33 9.24 -3.66
N ASP A 80 -9.76 8.53 -2.69
CA ASP A 80 -10.42 8.27 -1.40
C ASP A 80 -10.57 9.55 -0.56
N HIS A 81 -9.71 10.55 -0.78
CA HIS A 81 -9.77 11.86 -0.14
C HIS A 81 -10.13 13.00 -1.11
N LEU A 82 -10.90 12.71 -2.17
CA LEU A 82 -11.22 13.65 -3.24
C LEU A 82 -11.73 15.01 -2.74
N VAL A 83 -12.63 14.99 -1.74
CA VAL A 83 -13.21 16.21 -1.16
C VAL A 83 -12.13 17.06 -0.47
N LEU A 84 -11.28 16.44 0.32
CA LEU A 84 -10.20 17.13 1.04
C LEU A 84 -9.16 17.69 0.06
N ASN A 85 -8.83 16.94 -0.98
CA ASN A 85 -7.93 17.38 -2.05
C ASN A 85 -8.50 18.56 -2.84
N VAL A 86 -9.79 18.54 -3.17
CA VAL A 86 -10.49 19.65 -3.86
C VAL A 86 -10.51 20.90 -2.99
N VAL A 87 -10.84 20.76 -1.69
CA VAL A 87 -10.88 21.90 -0.74
C VAL A 87 -9.50 22.53 -0.58
N VAL A 88 -8.45 21.73 -0.36
CA VAL A 88 -7.08 22.23 -0.22
C VAL A 88 -6.61 22.90 -1.52
N SER A 89 -6.90 22.31 -2.68
CA SER A 89 -6.54 22.89 -3.98
C SER A 89 -7.26 24.21 -4.26
N ALA A 90 -8.55 24.29 -3.93
CA ALA A 90 -9.34 25.51 -4.06
C ALA A 90 -8.81 26.63 -3.16
N LEU A 91 -8.47 26.31 -1.90
CA LEU A 91 -7.90 27.27 -0.95
C LEU A 91 -6.53 27.80 -1.40
N LEU A 92 -5.67 26.92 -1.95
CA LEU A 92 -4.36 27.32 -2.49
C LEU A 92 -4.47 28.21 -3.73
N CYS A 93 -5.43 27.92 -4.62
CA CYS A 93 -5.63 28.68 -5.85
C CYS A 93 -6.43 29.97 -5.65
N LEU A 94 -7.21 30.09 -4.57
CA LEU A 94 -8.04 31.26 -4.27
C LEU A 94 -7.29 32.61 -4.34
N PRO A 95 -6.13 32.80 -3.68
CA PRO A 95 -5.38 34.06 -3.75
C PRO A 95 -4.82 34.34 -5.14
N LEU A 96 -4.43 33.30 -5.90
CA LEU A 96 -3.93 33.45 -7.27
C LEU A 96 -5.05 33.88 -8.24
N VAL A 97 -6.22 33.27 -8.11
CA VAL A 97 -7.40 33.62 -8.91
C VAL A 97 -7.89 35.03 -8.55
N ALA A 98 -7.97 35.37 -7.26
CA ALA A 98 -8.33 36.72 -6.82
C ALA A 98 -7.36 37.77 -7.35
N PHE A 99 -6.06 37.49 -7.33
CA PHE A 99 -5.04 38.36 -7.91
C PHE A 99 -5.21 38.53 -9.42
N ALA A 100 -5.41 37.45 -10.17
CA ALA A 100 -5.62 37.51 -11.62
C ALA A 100 -6.89 38.30 -11.99
N VAL A 101 -7.99 38.10 -11.26
CA VAL A 101 -9.24 38.84 -11.45
C VAL A 101 -9.04 40.33 -11.15
N SER A 102 -8.36 40.67 -10.05
CA SER A 102 -8.08 42.07 -9.69
C SER A 102 -7.25 42.82 -10.76
N ARG A 103 -6.44 42.10 -11.53
CA ARG A 103 -5.64 42.65 -12.65
C ARG A 103 -6.41 42.78 -13.96
N LEU A 104 -7.50 42.02 -14.13
CA LEU A 104 -8.33 42.05 -15.34
C LEU A 104 -9.42 43.13 -15.27
N PHE A 105 -9.87 43.47 -14.06
CA PHE A 105 -10.96 44.43 -13.81
C PHE A 105 -10.51 45.72 -13.10
N GLY A 106 -9.21 45.92 -12.91
CA GLY A 106 -8.59 47.09 -12.27
C GLY A 106 -7.65 47.85 -13.19
#